data_AF-A0A5B7B6A8-F1
#
_entry.id   AF-A0A5B7B6A8-F1
#
_cell.length_a   1.000
_cell.length_b   1.000
_cell.length_c   1.000
_cell.angle_alpha   90.00
_cell.angle_beta   90.00
_cell.angle_gamma   90.00
#
_symmetry.space_group_name_H-M   'P 1'
#
loop_
_entity.id
_entity.type
_entity.pdbx_description
1 polymer ?
#
loop_
_entity_poly.entity_id
_entity_poly.type
_entity_poly.pdbx_seq_one_letter_code
_entity_poly.pdbx_strand_id
1 'polypeptide(L)'
;EGEEYDESHKKKAVDALKRMENWNLFSDTYEEFQNYTVARDTFLAHLGATLWGSMRHIISPSIADGAFHHYEKISFQLIFITQDKVRHIKQLPVDLKALMDGLSSLVLPSQKAMFSQHMLPLSEDPALAMAFSVARRAAAVPLLLVNGTYRKTVRSYLDSSILQHQLLRLSDHSSLKGTHAHSRSTLEVPIFWFIHGDPLLVDKHYQAKALSDMVIVVQSEPSSWESHLQCNGQSLLWDLRRPIKAALAAVAEHLAGLLPLHLVYSQAHETAVEDWIWSVGCNPLSITSQGLHISQFQSDTIARSYILTTLEESIQLVNSAIHLLVMERTSEQTFKLFQSQERELVNKYNYVVSLWRRISTVTGELRYVDAVRLLYALEDASKGFVNYVNATIAHLHPIHCTRQRKVQVEFDMTTIPAFLVVLIVLWIVLRPRRPKPKIN
;
A
#
# COMPACT_ATOMS: atom_id res chain seq x y z
N GLU A 1 -44.71 10.84 46.35
CA GLU A 1 -44.25 11.61 45.17
C GLU A 1 -43.19 10.88 44.32
N GLY A 2 -42.34 10.00 44.87
CA GLY A 2 -41.36 9.24 44.06
C GLY A 2 -41.91 8.03 43.28
N GLU A 3 -42.87 7.29 43.83
CA GLU A 3 -43.38 6.05 43.22
C GLU A 3 -44.28 6.28 41.99
N GLU A 4 -45.07 7.36 41.97
CA GLU A 4 -45.88 7.76 40.80
C GLU A 4 -45.01 8.22 39.62
N TYR A 5 -43.83 8.78 39.90
CA TYR A 5 -42.90 9.24 38.87
C TYR A 5 -42.25 8.05 38.15
N ASP A 6 -41.87 7.00 38.89
CA ASP A 6 -41.29 5.77 38.32
C ASP A 6 -42.31 4.92 37.54
N GLU A 7 -43.56 4.82 38.02
CA GLU A 7 -44.65 4.16 37.28
C GLU A 7 -44.94 4.87 35.95
N SER A 8 -44.91 6.21 35.93
CA SER A 8 -45.04 7.03 34.72
C SER A 8 -43.92 6.75 33.70
N HIS A 9 -42.67 6.69 34.15
CA HIS A 9 -41.54 6.40 33.27
C HIS A 9 -41.55 4.96 32.73
N LYS A 10 -41.91 4.00 33.59
CA LYS A 10 -42.05 2.59 33.20
C LYS A 10 -43.16 2.41 32.17
N LYS A 11 -44.30 3.08 32.36
CA LYS A 11 -45.42 3.07 31.40
C LYS A 11 -45.04 3.71 30.07
N LYS A 12 -44.32 4.84 30.08
CA LYS A 12 -43.78 5.48 28.86
C LYS A 12 -42.79 4.58 28.13
N ALA A 13 -41.94 3.86 28.84
CA ALA A 13 -40.98 2.92 28.26
C ALA A 13 -41.68 1.70 27.62
N VAL A 14 -42.70 1.15 28.28
CA VAL A 14 -43.50 0.05 27.74
C VAL A 14 -44.32 0.50 26.51
N ASP A 15 -44.87 1.72 26.53
CA ASP A 15 -45.57 2.28 25.37
C ASP A 15 -44.61 2.62 24.21
N ALA A 16 -43.35 2.97 24.49
CA ALA A 16 -42.32 3.12 23.48
C ALA A 16 -41.95 1.77 22.85
N LEU A 17 -41.79 0.71 23.66
CA LEU A 17 -41.54 -0.65 23.19
C LEU A 17 -42.67 -1.18 22.30
N LYS A 18 -43.92 -1.05 22.73
CA LYS A 18 -45.09 -1.45 21.91
C LYS A 18 -45.17 -0.69 20.59
N ARG A 19 -44.75 0.58 20.57
CA ARG A 19 -44.71 1.38 19.33
C ARG A 19 -43.56 0.98 18.41
N MET A 20 -42.41 0.58 18.96
CA MET A 20 -41.32 0.00 18.18
C MET A 20 -41.71 -1.37 17.60
N GLU A 21 -42.41 -2.20 18.38
CA GLU A 21 -42.91 -3.51 17.92
C GLU A 21 -43.98 -3.38 16.82
N ASN A 22 -44.80 -2.32 16.87
CA ASN A 22 -45.83 -2.04 15.86
C ASN A 22 -45.31 -1.22 14.66
N TRP A 23 -44.04 -0.80 14.65
CA TRP A 23 -43.49 0.01 13.57
C TRP A 23 -43.21 -0.86 12.33
N ASN A 24 -43.86 -0.54 11.21
CA ASN A 24 -43.73 -1.25 9.96
C ASN A 24 -43.19 -0.31 8.86
N LEU A 25 -42.06 -0.67 8.25
CA LEU A 25 -41.31 0.15 7.29
C LEU A 25 -42.08 0.39 5.97
N PHE A 26 -43.11 -0.42 5.68
CA PHE A 26 -43.78 -0.48 4.37
C PHE A 26 -45.30 -0.26 4.43
N SER A 27 -45.88 0.20 5.54
CA SER A 27 -47.31 0.51 5.58
C SER A 27 -47.57 1.94 5.09
N ASP A 28 -48.28 2.05 3.96
CA ASP A 28 -48.85 3.28 3.40
C ASP A 28 -50.05 3.80 4.26
N THR A 29 -49.82 4.07 5.54
CA THR A 29 -50.78 4.81 6.35
C THR A 29 -50.36 6.27 6.37
N TYR A 30 -51.09 7.09 5.61
CA TYR A 30 -51.04 8.55 5.70
C TYR A 30 -51.49 8.99 7.10
N GLU A 31 -50.56 9.10 8.04
CA GLU A 31 -50.80 9.83 9.28
C GLU A 31 -50.38 11.29 9.09
N GLU A 32 -51.35 12.18 9.28
CA GLU A 32 -51.20 13.63 9.23
C GLU A 32 -50.11 14.12 10.20
N PHE A 33 -49.28 15.05 9.72
CA PHE A 33 -48.18 15.68 10.44
C PHE A 33 -48.52 16.07 11.87
N GLN A 34 -47.91 15.43 12.88
CA GLN A 34 -47.52 16.06 14.16
C GLN A 34 -46.27 15.42 14.79
N ASN A 35 -45.32 16.29 15.14
CA ASN A 35 -44.14 16.10 16.01
C ASN A 35 -43.23 14.91 15.72
N TYR A 36 -42.06 15.18 15.10
CA TYR A 36 -40.93 14.26 15.07
C TYR A 36 -40.70 13.69 16.47
N THR A 37 -40.99 12.40 16.65
CA THR A 37 -40.83 11.74 17.93
C THR A 37 -39.34 11.55 18.15
N VAL A 38 -38.85 11.81 19.38
CA VAL A 38 -37.44 11.56 19.75
C VAL A 38 -37.02 10.14 19.37
N ALA A 39 -37.95 9.17 19.41
CA ALA A 39 -37.73 7.80 18.95
C ALA A 39 -37.42 7.69 17.44
N ARG A 40 -38.13 8.44 16.58
CA ARG A 40 -37.84 8.49 15.14
C ARG A 40 -36.49 9.14 14.87
N ASP A 41 -36.20 10.26 15.52
CA ASP A 41 -34.94 10.99 15.29
C ASP A 41 -33.74 10.21 15.81
N THR A 42 -33.86 9.55 16.97
CA THR A 42 -32.83 8.65 17.49
C THR A 42 -32.63 7.44 16.58
N PHE A 43 -33.70 6.82 16.08
CA PHE A 43 -33.60 5.73 15.12
C PHE A 43 -32.92 6.18 13.82
N LEU A 44 -33.34 7.31 13.23
CA LEU A 44 -32.74 7.84 12.00
C LEU A 44 -31.28 8.25 12.23
N ALA A 45 -30.94 8.79 13.39
CA ALA A 45 -29.56 9.10 13.75
C ALA A 45 -28.72 7.83 13.89
N HIS A 46 -29.25 6.77 14.53
CA HIS A 46 -28.56 5.48 14.63
C HIS A 46 -28.42 4.79 13.26
N LEU A 47 -29.46 4.81 12.42
CA LEU A 47 -29.42 4.29 11.06
C LEU A 47 -28.44 5.09 10.18
N GLY A 48 -28.46 6.42 10.28
CA GLY A 48 -27.51 7.28 9.58
C GLY A 48 -26.08 7.01 10.02
N ALA A 49 -25.86 6.84 11.33
CA ALA A 49 -24.56 6.49 11.88
C ALA A 49 -24.09 5.10 11.42
N THR A 50 -25.00 4.11 11.28
CA THR A 50 -24.64 2.77 10.82
C THR A 50 -24.34 2.70 9.34
N LEU A 51 -25.11 3.40 8.52
CA LEU A 51 -24.84 3.55 7.09
C LEU A 51 -23.52 4.30 6.88
N TRP A 52 -23.30 5.39 7.62
CA TRP A 52 -22.05 6.15 7.56
C TRP A 52 -20.84 5.32 8.01
N GLY A 53 -20.98 4.55 9.09
CA GLY A 53 -19.94 3.63 9.57
C GLY A 53 -19.52 2.60 8.52
N SER A 54 -20.50 1.98 7.83
CA SER A 54 -20.21 1.00 6.77
C SER A 54 -19.67 1.64 5.49
N MET A 55 -20.18 2.82 5.09
CA MET A 55 -19.79 3.51 3.87
C MET A 55 -18.38 4.13 3.95
N ARG A 56 -17.88 4.44 5.15
CA ARG A 56 -16.51 4.96 5.36
C ARG A 56 -15.42 4.00 4.86
N HIS A 57 -15.56 2.71 5.18
CA HIS A 57 -14.64 1.66 4.74
C HIS A 57 -14.69 1.40 3.22
N ILE A 58 -15.72 1.91 2.55
CA ILE A 58 -15.83 1.85 1.10
C ILE A 58 -15.01 2.97 0.47
N ILE A 59 -14.90 4.16 1.07
CA ILE A 59 -14.39 5.37 0.37
C ILE A 59 -12.89 5.61 0.61
N SER A 60 -12.29 5.05 1.65
CA SER A 60 -10.88 5.30 1.98
C SER A 60 -9.90 4.67 0.99
N PRO A 61 -8.77 5.34 0.67
CA PRO A 61 -7.67 4.71 -0.04
C PRO A 61 -7.00 3.62 0.80
N SER A 62 -6.20 2.77 0.13
CA SER A 62 -5.35 1.80 0.81
C SER A 62 -4.39 2.52 1.77
N ILE A 63 -4.27 2.02 3.00
CA ILE A 63 -3.40 2.58 4.05
C ILE A 63 -2.09 1.79 4.18
N ALA A 64 -1.91 0.76 3.38
CA ALA A 64 -0.73 -0.05 3.52
C ALA A 64 0.53 0.69 3.04
N ASP A 65 1.68 0.33 3.61
CA ASP A 65 2.95 1.07 3.48
C ASP A 65 3.91 0.53 2.39
N GLY A 66 3.72 -0.70 1.90
CA GLY A 66 4.49 -1.42 0.87
C GLY A 66 4.08 -1.26 -0.60
N ALA A 67 4.30 -2.31 -1.42
CA ALA A 67 4.06 -2.28 -2.87
C ALA A 67 2.66 -2.82 -3.23
N PHE A 68 1.69 -1.93 -3.46
CA PHE A 68 0.26 -2.26 -3.65
C PHE A 68 -0.18 -2.41 -5.10
N HIS A 69 0.76 -2.70 -5.98
CA HIS A 69 0.40 -2.99 -7.36
C HIS A 69 -0.37 -4.31 -7.40
N HIS A 70 -1.26 -4.46 -8.37
CA HIS A 70 -1.86 -5.75 -8.62
C HIS A 70 -0.81 -6.72 -9.19
N TYR A 71 -0.43 -7.73 -8.42
CA TYR A 71 0.45 -8.81 -8.89
C TYR A 71 -0.37 -10.05 -9.26
N GLU A 72 0.00 -10.72 -10.35
CA GLU A 72 -0.66 -11.96 -10.79
C GLU A 72 -0.41 -13.13 -9.83
N LYS A 73 0.77 -13.17 -9.20
CA LYS A 73 1.14 -14.21 -8.24
C LYS A 73 1.54 -13.57 -6.92
N ILE A 74 1.04 -14.12 -5.83
CA ILE A 74 1.44 -13.73 -4.47
C ILE A 74 2.15 -14.92 -3.85
N SER A 75 3.43 -14.75 -3.53
CA SER A 75 4.28 -15.76 -2.90
C SER A 75 4.39 -15.47 -1.40
N PHE A 76 3.65 -16.22 -0.59
CA PHE A 76 3.77 -16.18 0.85
C PHE A 76 4.99 -16.98 1.29
N GLN A 77 5.95 -16.34 1.96
CA GLN A 77 7.13 -16.98 2.51
C GLN A 77 6.95 -17.15 4.02
N LEU A 78 6.62 -18.36 4.44
CA LEU A 78 6.40 -18.71 5.83
C LEU A 78 7.74 -19.07 6.48
N ILE A 79 8.28 -18.16 7.29
CA ILE A 79 9.57 -18.33 7.95
C ILE A 79 9.31 -18.60 9.44
N PHE A 80 9.39 -19.87 9.83
CA PHE A 80 9.17 -20.31 11.21
C PHE A 80 10.46 -20.23 12.01
N ILE A 81 10.44 -19.43 13.07
CA ILE A 81 11.58 -19.20 13.96
C ILE A 81 11.29 -19.83 15.31
N THR A 82 12.08 -20.85 15.68
CA THR A 82 11.90 -21.62 16.92
C THR A 82 13.08 -21.41 17.87
N GLN A 83 12.83 -21.47 19.18
CA GLN A 83 13.92 -21.50 20.18
C GLN A 83 14.70 -22.81 20.09
N ASP A 84 13.98 -23.93 20.14
CA ASP A 84 14.55 -25.27 20.13
C ASP A 84 14.70 -25.81 18.71
N LYS A 85 15.64 -26.75 18.55
CA LYS A 85 15.84 -27.47 17.29
C LYS A 85 14.70 -28.47 17.07
N VAL A 86 13.72 -28.07 16.27
CA VAL A 86 12.67 -28.97 15.78
C VAL A 86 13.15 -29.60 14.47
N ARG A 87 13.08 -30.92 14.34
CA ARG A 87 13.63 -31.63 13.15
C ARG A 87 12.73 -31.53 11.91
N HIS A 88 11.42 -31.36 12.09
CA HIS A 88 10.45 -31.35 10.99
C HIS A 88 9.34 -30.32 11.18
N ILE A 89 8.99 -29.61 10.09
CA ILE A 89 7.91 -28.61 10.04
C ILE A 89 6.57 -29.19 10.52
N LYS A 90 6.31 -30.48 10.24
CA LYS A 90 5.09 -31.18 10.68
C LYS A 90 4.93 -31.28 12.20
N GLN A 91 6.00 -31.06 12.97
CA GLN A 91 5.98 -31.08 14.43
C GLN A 91 5.73 -29.70 15.04
N LEU A 92 5.65 -28.64 14.23
CA LEU A 92 5.36 -27.30 14.72
C LEU A 92 3.91 -27.23 15.23
N PRO A 93 3.65 -26.48 16.32
CA PRO A 93 2.31 -26.27 16.86
C PRO A 93 1.45 -25.32 15.99
N VAL A 94 1.61 -25.36 14.67
CA VAL A 94 0.93 -24.47 13.71
C VAL A 94 -0.01 -25.30 12.85
N ASP A 95 -1.28 -24.90 12.77
CA ASP A 95 -2.20 -25.46 11.78
C ASP A 95 -1.94 -24.85 10.40
N LEU A 96 -1.01 -25.48 9.68
CA LEU A 96 -0.59 -25.03 8.35
C LEU A 96 -1.74 -25.06 7.34
N LYS A 97 -2.69 -25.99 7.47
CA LYS A 97 -3.82 -26.08 6.53
C LYS A 97 -4.74 -24.89 6.72
N ALA A 98 -5.16 -24.63 7.95
CA ALA A 98 -6.00 -23.48 8.26
C ALA A 98 -5.33 -22.14 7.90
N LEU A 99 -4.01 -22.03 8.11
CA LEU A 99 -3.24 -20.85 7.71
C LEU A 99 -3.19 -20.69 6.18
N MET A 100 -2.85 -21.73 5.43
CA MET A 100 -2.76 -21.66 3.97
C MET A 100 -4.13 -21.40 3.34
N ASP A 101 -5.19 -22.05 3.84
CA ASP A 101 -6.56 -21.83 3.37
C ASP A 101 -7.00 -20.38 3.67
N GLY A 102 -6.73 -19.88 4.88
CA GLY A 102 -6.99 -18.49 5.26
C GLY A 102 -6.24 -17.48 4.38
N LEU A 103 -4.94 -17.69 4.14
CA LEU A 103 -4.14 -16.82 3.27
C LEU A 103 -4.62 -16.88 1.82
N SER A 104 -5.02 -18.05 1.32
CA SER A 104 -5.58 -18.19 -0.02
C SER A 104 -6.93 -17.45 -0.18
N SER A 105 -7.69 -17.30 0.91
CA SER A 105 -8.97 -16.57 0.89
C SER A 105 -8.81 -15.05 0.80
N LEU A 106 -7.64 -14.50 1.13
CA LEU A 106 -7.32 -13.07 0.97
C LEU A 106 -6.99 -12.69 -0.49
N VAL A 107 -6.66 -13.69 -1.31
CA VAL A 107 -6.20 -13.50 -2.68
C VAL A 107 -7.39 -13.39 -3.62
N LEU A 108 -7.34 -12.43 -4.57
CA LEU A 108 -8.42 -12.26 -5.53
C LEU A 108 -8.51 -13.45 -6.51
N PRO A 109 -9.69 -13.73 -7.11
CA PRO A 109 -9.83 -14.84 -8.07
C PRO A 109 -8.92 -14.75 -9.30
N SER A 110 -8.43 -13.56 -9.66
CA SER A 110 -7.46 -13.37 -10.75
C SER A 110 -6.02 -13.70 -10.37
N GLN A 111 -5.72 -13.81 -9.08
CA GLN A 111 -4.38 -13.99 -8.53
C GLN A 111 -4.14 -15.44 -8.14
N LYS A 112 -2.86 -15.84 -8.11
CA LYS A 112 -2.44 -17.18 -7.69
C LYS A 112 -1.60 -17.11 -6.42
N ALA A 113 -2.04 -17.80 -5.37
CA ALA A 113 -1.27 -17.97 -4.14
C ALA A 113 -0.21 -19.06 -4.31
N MET A 114 1.04 -18.74 -3.95
CA MET A 114 2.16 -19.66 -3.85
C MET A 114 2.68 -19.64 -2.42
N PHE A 115 3.10 -20.79 -1.90
CA PHE A 115 3.58 -20.91 -0.53
C PHE A 115 4.98 -21.51 -0.52
N SER A 116 5.88 -20.87 0.22
CA SER A 116 7.18 -21.43 0.58
C SER A 116 7.27 -21.50 2.11
N GLN A 117 7.98 -22.51 2.60
CA GLN A 117 8.12 -22.78 4.03
C GLN A 117 9.60 -22.92 4.36
N HIS A 118 10.05 -22.12 5.30
CA HIS A 118 11.41 -22.13 5.82
C HIS A 118 11.38 -22.28 7.33
N MET A 119 12.29 -23.07 7.88
CA MET A 119 12.46 -23.22 9.32
C MET A 119 13.85 -22.73 9.69
N LEU A 120 13.92 -21.82 10.65
CA LEU A 120 15.15 -21.21 11.13
C LEU A 120 15.18 -21.26 12.66
N PRO A 121 15.81 -22.28 13.26
CA PRO A 121 15.98 -22.31 14.70
C PRO A 121 16.99 -21.23 15.13
N LEU A 122 16.68 -20.50 16.21
CA LEU A 122 17.53 -19.45 16.77
C LEU A 122 18.91 -19.98 17.21
N SER A 123 19.01 -21.27 17.50
CA SER A 123 20.28 -21.91 17.87
C SER A 123 21.25 -22.12 16.70
N GLU A 124 20.81 -22.00 15.45
CA GLU A 124 21.65 -22.21 14.26
C GLU A 124 22.17 -20.91 13.66
N ASP A 125 21.38 -19.83 13.76
CA ASP A 125 21.79 -18.52 13.27
C ASP A 125 22.02 -17.53 14.44
N PRO A 126 23.28 -17.28 14.82
CA PRO A 126 23.60 -16.36 15.91
C PRO A 126 23.20 -14.91 15.60
N ALA A 127 23.13 -14.53 14.32
CA ALA A 127 22.77 -13.18 13.92
C ALA A 127 21.26 -12.96 14.07
N LEU A 128 20.45 -13.96 13.72
CA LEU A 128 19.01 -13.97 14.00
C LEU A 128 18.71 -14.00 15.51
N ALA A 129 19.46 -14.80 16.28
CA ALA A 129 19.35 -14.81 17.74
C ALA A 129 19.68 -13.44 18.36
N MET A 130 20.71 -12.77 17.85
CA MET A 130 21.04 -11.41 18.24
C MET A 130 19.89 -10.45 17.89
N ALA A 131 19.37 -10.50 16.67
CA ALA A 131 18.23 -9.66 16.25
C ALA A 131 17.02 -9.83 17.17
N PHE A 132 16.66 -11.08 17.48
CA PHE A 132 15.56 -11.40 18.40
C PHE A 132 15.81 -10.87 19.82
N SER A 133 17.01 -11.09 20.36
CA SER A 133 17.34 -10.64 21.73
C SER A 133 17.39 -9.12 21.87
N VAL A 134 17.86 -8.39 20.85
CA VAL A 134 17.89 -6.92 20.81
C VAL A 134 16.47 -6.34 20.69
N ALA A 135 15.59 -7.00 19.93
CA ALA A 135 14.21 -6.56 19.77
C ALA A 135 13.31 -6.90 20.97
N ARG A 136 13.68 -7.90 21.79
CA ARG A 136 12.90 -8.31 22.96
C ARG A 136 12.99 -7.24 24.06
N ARG A 137 11.83 -6.75 24.48
CA ARG A 137 11.65 -5.75 25.54
C ARG A 137 10.62 -6.21 26.55
N ALA A 138 10.63 -5.62 27.73
CA ALA A 138 9.59 -5.80 28.74
C ALA A 138 8.97 -4.45 29.06
N ALA A 139 7.64 -4.37 29.06
CA ALA A 139 6.91 -3.18 29.47
C ALA A 139 5.85 -3.55 30.49
N ALA A 140 5.62 -2.64 31.43
CA ALA A 140 4.51 -2.78 32.33
C ALA A 140 3.28 -2.09 31.75
N VAL A 141 2.28 -2.90 31.41
CA VAL A 141 1.03 -2.45 30.81
C VAL A 141 -0.04 -2.39 31.90
N PRO A 142 -0.68 -1.23 32.11
CA PRO A 142 -1.83 -1.13 33.00
C PRO A 142 -3.02 -1.86 32.38
N LEU A 143 -3.71 -2.64 33.20
CA LEU A 143 -4.93 -3.35 32.87
C LEU A 143 -6.02 -2.87 33.82
N LEU A 144 -7.15 -2.39 33.29
CA LEU A 144 -8.35 -2.21 34.09
C LEU A 144 -9.05 -3.57 34.19
N LEU A 145 -9.36 -4.04 35.40
CA LEU A 145 -10.15 -5.25 35.61
C LEU A 145 -11.64 -4.93 35.57
N VAL A 146 -12.46 -5.96 35.40
CA VAL A 146 -13.93 -5.87 35.42
C VAL A 146 -14.44 -5.17 36.68
N ASN A 147 -13.74 -5.38 37.80
CA ASN A 147 -14.10 -4.82 39.10
C ASN A 147 -13.73 -3.33 39.25
N GLY A 148 -13.24 -2.68 38.19
CA GLY A 148 -12.78 -1.29 38.21
C GLY A 148 -11.40 -1.09 38.87
N THR A 149 -10.73 -2.17 39.28
CA THR A 149 -9.40 -2.11 39.88
C THR A 149 -8.31 -2.09 38.81
N TYR A 150 -7.28 -1.30 39.04
CA TYR A 150 -6.11 -1.25 38.17
C TYR A 150 -5.10 -2.33 38.58
N ARG A 151 -4.66 -3.13 37.63
CA ARG A 151 -3.56 -4.10 37.79
C ARG A 151 -2.46 -3.79 36.79
N LYS A 152 -1.22 -3.77 37.27
CA LYS A 152 -0.04 -3.66 36.41
C LYS A 152 0.41 -5.07 36.03
N THR A 153 0.46 -5.36 34.73
CA THR A 153 0.99 -6.63 34.21
C THR A 153 2.29 -6.36 33.46
N VAL A 154 3.36 -7.10 33.78
CA VAL A 154 4.62 -7.02 33.02
C VAL A 154 4.49 -7.94 31.82
N ARG A 155 4.63 -7.38 30.62
CA ARG A 155 4.53 -8.11 29.35
C ARG A 155 5.87 -8.08 28.63
N SER A 156 6.34 -9.25 28.20
CA SER A 156 7.42 -9.35 27.23
C SER A 156 6.86 -9.09 25.83
N TYR A 157 7.54 -8.27 25.04
CA TYR A 157 7.15 -7.99 23.67
C TYR A 157 8.36 -7.85 22.74
N LEU A 158 8.15 -8.07 21.45
CA LEU A 158 9.09 -7.73 20.39
C LEU A 158 8.74 -6.33 19.88
N ASP A 159 9.75 -5.48 19.81
CA ASP A 159 9.65 -4.20 19.13
C ASP A 159 9.74 -4.43 17.61
N SER A 160 8.64 -4.17 16.91
CA SER A 160 8.54 -4.48 15.48
C SER A 160 9.54 -3.70 14.64
N SER A 161 9.77 -2.43 14.98
CA SER A 161 10.62 -1.51 14.21
C SER A 161 12.10 -1.89 14.31
N ILE A 162 12.54 -2.28 15.50
CA ILE A 162 13.92 -2.72 15.74
C ILE A 162 14.14 -4.08 15.09
N LEU A 163 13.19 -4.99 15.24
CA LEU A 163 13.27 -6.30 14.63
C LEU A 163 13.36 -6.19 13.10
N GLN A 164 12.50 -5.37 12.48
CA GLN A 164 12.50 -5.10 11.04
C GLN A 164 13.87 -4.63 10.56
N HIS A 165 14.43 -3.61 11.21
CA HIS A 165 15.74 -3.07 10.85
C HIS A 165 16.85 -4.14 10.95
N GLN A 166 16.82 -4.99 11.98
CA GLN A 166 17.80 -6.07 12.10
C GLN A 166 17.60 -7.15 11.04
N LEU A 167 16.37 -7.58 10.78
CA LEU A 167 16.06 -8.61 9.78
C LEU A 167 16.41 -8.17 8.36
N LEU A 168 16.12 -6.91 8.01
CA LEU A 168 16.51 -6.32 6.73
C LEU A 168 18.02 -6.40 6.52
N ARG A 169 18.80 -6.01 7.53
CA ARG A 169 20.27 -6.10 7.49
C ARG A 169 20.78 -7.54 7.32
N LEU A 170 20.08 -8.52 7.87
CA LEU A 170 20.40 -9.95 7.67
C LEU A 170 20.02 -10.43 6.27
N SER A 171 18.90 -9.94 5.73
CA SER A 171 18.40 -10.30 4.40
C SER A 171 19.29 -9.80 3.26
N ASP A 172 19.95 -8.65 3.43
CA ASP A 172 20.92 -8.12 2.45
C ASP A 172 22.18 -9.00 2.33
N HIS A 173 22.48 -9.80 3.35
CA HIS A 173 23.66 -10.65 3.43
C HIS A 173 23.38 -12.15 3.28
N SER A 174 22.10 -12.57 3.21
CA SER A 174 21.72 -14.00 3.28
C SER A 174 20.55 -14.39 2.35
N SER A 175 20.39 -15.71 2.19
CA SER A 175 19.39 -16.43 1.36
C SER A 175 17.90 -16.18 1.71
N LEU A 176 17.59 -15.18 2.54
CA LEU A 176 16.23 -14.78 2.91
C LEU A 176 15.54 -13.96 1.80
N LYS A 177 16.30 -13.51 0.79
CA LYS A 177 15.73 -12.93 -0.42
C LYS A 177 15.08 -14.05 -1.22
N GLY A 178 13.77 -14.00 -1.35
CA GLY A 178 13.03 -15.04 -2.06
C GLY A 178 13.51 -15.22 -3.50
N THR A 179 13.32 -16.43 -3.99
CA THR A 179 13.70 -16.86 -5.35
C THR A 179 13.06 -16.02 -6.47
N HIS A 180 12.07 -15.18 -6.17
CA HIS A 180 11.30 -14.39 -7.14
C HIS A 180 11.30 -12.87 -6.86
N ALA A 181 12.16 -12.37 -5.95
CA ALA A 181 12.23 -10.95 -5.56
C ALA A 181 12.47 -9.95 -6.72
N HIS A 182 12.77 -10.44 -7.93
CA HIS A 182 13.04 -9.64 -9.12
C HIS A 182 12.04 -9.87 -10.26
N SER A 183 11.03 -10.71 -10.09
CA SER A 183 9.99 -10.90 -11.11
C SER A 183 8.86 -9.88 -10.92
N ARG A 184 8.68 -9.00 -11.91
CA ARG A 184 7.60 -7.98 -11.94
C ARG A 184 6.18 -8.54 -11.74
N SER A 185 5.98 -9.84 -11.96
CA SER A 185 4.67 -10.51 -11.87
C SER A 185 4.38 -11.14 -10.51
N THR A 186 5.34 -11.16 -9.58
CA THR A 186 5.21 -11.87 -8.31
C THR A 186 5.50 -10.96 -7.12
N LEU A 187 4.53 -10.81 -6.23
CA LEU A 187 4.74 -10.18 -4.92
C LEU A 187 5.25 -11.22 -3.93
N GLU A 188 6.35 -10.95 -3.25
CA GLU A 188 6.82 -11.76 -2.14
C GLU A 188 6.37 -11.15 -0.82
N VAL A 189 5.69 -11.95 0.00
CA VAL A 189 5.21 -11.53 1.33
C VAL A 189 5.91 -12.38 2.38
N PRO A 190 7.00 -11.88 3.00
CA PRO A 190 7.70 -12.59 4.06
C PRO A 190 6.91 -12.50 5.37
N ILE A 191 6.54 -13.66 5.91
CA ILE A 191 5.83 -13.83 7.16
C ILE A 191 6.78 -14.49 8.16
N PHE A 192 7.34 -13.68 9.06
CA PHE A 192 8.21 -14.14 10.15
C PHE A 192 7.37 -14.58 11.33
N TRP A 193 7.38 -15.89 11.59
CA TRP A 193 6.56 -16.52 12.61
C TRP A 193 7.44 -17.00 13.78
N PHE A 194 7.44 -16.23 14.88
CA PHE A 194 8.21 -16.53 16.08
C PHE A 194 7.44 -17.45 17.02
N ILE A 195 7.98 -18.64 17.28
CA ILE A 195 7.41 -19.62 18.20
C ILE A 195 8.26 -19.62 19.48
N HIS A 196 7.63 -19.24 20.58
CA HIS A 196 8.29 -19.06 21.87
C HIS A 196 7.50 -19.75 22.99
N GLY A 197 8.16 -20.25 24.02
CA GLY A 197 7.47 -20.83 25.19
C GLY A 197 6.75 -19.76 26.01
N ASP A 198 7.49 -18.70 26.37
CA ASP A 198 6.95 -17.61 27.20
C ASP A 198 5.90 -16.76 26.46
N PRO A 199 4.93 -16.14 27.16
CA PRO A 199 4.00 -15.21 26.56
C PRO A 199 4.73 -13.99 25.98
N LEU A 200 4.69 -13.88 24.65
CA LEU A 200 5.33 -12.83 23.88
C LEU A 200 4.30 -12.17 22.97
N LEU A 201 4.36 -10.84 22.89
CA LEU A 201 3.51 -10.02 22.02
C LEU A 201 4.38 -9.19 21.06
N VAL A 202 3.77 -8.55 20.08
CA VAL A 202 4.36 -7.51 19.23
C VAL A 202 3.87 -6.16 19.74
N ASP A 203 4.79 -5.21 19.93
CA ASP A 203 4.49 -3.84 20.37
C ASP A 203 3.50 -3.76 21.55
N LYS A 204 3.70 -4.63 22.56
CA LYS A 204 2.97 -4.72 23.84
C LYS A 204 1.53 -5.24 23.76
N HIS A 205 0.84 -5.10 22.63
CA HIS A 205 -0.61 -5.34 22.51
C HIS A 205 -1.01 -6.33 21.41
N TYR A 206 -0.16 -6.56 20.41
CA TYR A 206 -0.55 -7.31 19.21
C TYR A 206 0.04 -8.73 19.23
N GLN A 207 -0.64 -9.68 18.57
CA GLN A 207 -0.06 -11.01 18.30
C GLN A 207 0.68 -11.03 16.95
N ALA A 208 0.22 -10.20 16.01
CA ALA A 208 0.83 -10.02 14.71
C ALA A 208 0.75 -8.55 14.31
N LYS A 209 1.71 -8.10 13.51
CA LYS A 209 1.76 -6.74 13.00
C LYS A 209 2.25 -6.72 11.56
N ALA A 210 1.55 -5.95 10.73
CA ALA A 210 1.97 -5.60 9.39
C ALA A 210 3.06 -4.53 9.45
N LEU A 211 4.12 -4.71 8.69
CA LEU A 211 5.10 -3.66 8.39
C LEU A 211 5.09 -3.40 6.89
N SER A 212 5.88 -2.43 6.43
CA SER A 212 5.93 -2.04 5.02
C SER A 212 6.41 -3.15 4.08
N ASP A 213 7.29 -4.03 4.55
CA ASP A 213 7.99 -5.04 3.75
C ASP A 213 7.84 -6.48 4.27
N MET A 214 7.29 -6.66 5.48
CA MET A 214 7.16 -7.96 6.12
C MET A 214 5.99 -8.01 7.10
N VAL A 215 5.61 -9.23 7.50
CA VAL A 215 4.63 -9.46 8.57
C VAL A 215 5.30 -10.23 9.69
N ILE A 216 5.15 -9.74 10.92
CA ILE A 216 5.66 -10.40 12.12
C ILE A 216 4.50 -11.03 12.87
N VAL A 217 4.61 -12.32 13.18
CA VAL A 217 3.65 -13.08 13.96
C VAL A 217 4.36 -13.70 15.16
N VAL A 218 3.74 -13.64 16.33
CA VAL A 218 4.25 -14.28 17.55
C VAL A 218 3.23 -15.31 18.03
N GLN A 219 3.74 -16.52 18.27
CA GLN A 219 3.02 -17.64 18.86
C GLN A 219 3.68 -18.01 20.19
N SER A 220 2.86 -18.12 21.23
CA SER A 220 3.30 -18.48 22.58
C SER A 220 2.60 -19.76 23.07
N GLU A 221 3.08 -20.37 24.14
CA GLU A 221 2.45 -21.57 24.71
C GLU A 221 1.01 -21.38 25.25
N PRO A 222 0.67 -20.29 26.00
CA PRO A 222 -0.63 -20.18 26.64
C PRO A 222 -1.78 -19.95 25.64
N SER A 223 -2.81 -20.79 25.71
CA SER A 223 -4.00 -20.70 24.85
C SER A 223 -5.09 -19.77 25.38
N SER A 224 -4.93 -19.26 26.60
CA SER A 224 -5.88 -18.33 27.22
C SER A 224 -5.08 -17.27 27.97
N TRP A 225 -5.09 -16.07 27.41
CA TRP A 225 -4.42 -14.90 27.97
C TRP A 225 -5.41 -13.76 28.16
N GLU A 226 -5.43 -13.17 29.36
CA GLU A 226 -6.30 -12.04 29.66
C GLU A 226 -5.90 -10.81 28.83
N SER A 227 -6.76 -10.44 27.89
CA SER A 227 -6.57 -9.22 27.11
C SER A 227 -6.92 -7.98 27.93
N HIS A 228 -6.56 -6.82 27.38
CA HIS A 228 -6.98 -5.52 27.91
C HIS A 228 -8.43 -5.17 27.60
N LEU A 229 -9.13 -6.00 26.83
CA LEU A 229 -10.48 -5.78 26.40
C LEU A 229 -11.45 -6.60 27.24
N GLN A 230 -12.64 -6.05 27.45
CA GLN A 230 -13.70 -6.68 28.23
C GLN A 230 -15.00 -6.62 27.44
N CYS A 231 -15.80 -7.68 27.54
CA CYS A 231 -17.12 -7.76 26.94
C CYS A 231 -18.09 -8.31 27.98
N ASN A 232 -19.23 -7.64 28.18
CA ASN A 232 -20.29 -8.06 29.12
C ASN A 232 -19.79 -8.40 30.54
N GLY A 233 -18.84 -7.62 31.06
CA GLY A 233 -18.27 -7.85 32.39
C GLY A 233 -17.33 -9.06 32.48
N GLN A 234 -16.79 -9.54 31.36
CA GLN A 234 -15.78 -10.58 31.32
C GLN A 234 -14.58 -10.12 30.48
N SER A 235 -13.37 -10.47 30.90
CA SER A 235 -12.16 -10.22 30.10
C SER A 235 -12.18 -11.08 28.85
N LEU A 236 -11.94 -10.48 27.70
CA LEU A 236 -11.78 -11.24 26.45
C LEU A 236 -10.45 -12.00 26.52
N LEU A 237 -10.52 -13.32 26.29
CA LEU A 237 -9.35 -14.19 26.34
C LEU A 237 -8.75 -14.32 24.93
N TRP A 238 -7.44 -14.09 24.84
CA TRP A 238 -6.67 -14.27 23.62
C TRP A 238 -6.01 -15.64 23.60
N ASP A 239 -6.11 -16.33 22.47
CA ASP A 239 -5.35 -17.55 22.23
C ASP A 239 -3.99 -17.19 21.64
N LEU A 240 -2.92 -17.22 22.47
CA LEU A 240 -1.55 -16.99 22.00
C LEU A 240 -0.95 -18.23 21.34
N ARG A 241 -1.55 -19.42 21.55
CA ARG A 241 -1.12 -20.67 20.95
C ARG A 241 -1.55 -20.78 19.49
N ARG A 242 -2.64 -20.14 19.08
CA ARG A 242 -3.14 -20.14 17.69
C ARG A 242 -3.38 -18.73 17.15
N PRO A 243 -2.33 -17.94 16.84
CA PRO A 243 -2.45 -16.57 16.37
C PRO A 243 -2.81 -16.45 14.88
N ILE A 244 -3.51 -17.43 14.29
CA ILE A 244 -3.85 -17.46 12.86
C ILE A 244 -4.72 -16.26 12.49
N LYS A 245 -5.68 -15.93 13.35
CA LYS A 245 -6.58 -14.79 13.15
C LYS A 245 -5.82 -13.47 13.05
N ALA A 246 -4.92 -13.22 14.00
CA ALA A 246 -4.08 -12.03 14.00
C ALA A 246 -3.14 -12.00 12.79
N ALA A 247 -2.57 -13.16 12.42
CA ALA A 247 -1.74 -13.28 11.23
C ALA A 247 -2.52 -12.92 9.95
N LEU A 248 -3.75 -13.42 9.76
CA LEU A 248 -4.58 -13.07 8.61
C LEU A 248 -4.94 -11.58 8.58
N ALA A 249 -5.26 -10.99 9.74
CA ALA A 249 -5.51 -9.56 9.85
C ALA A 249 -4.29 -8.73 9.42
N ALA A 250 -3.10 -9.06 9.95
CA ALA A 250 -1.86 -8.37 9.61
C ALA A 250 -1.46 -8.58 8.14
N VAL A 251 -1.70 -9.76 7.56
CA VAL A 251 -1.45 -9.99 6.12
C VAL A 251 -2.44 -9.22 5.25
N ALA A 252 -3.72 -9.14 5.65
CA ALA A 252 -4.72 -8.35 4.92
C ALA A 252 -4.39 -6.84 4.94
N GLU A 253 -3.91 -6.35 6.08
CA GLU A 253 -3.37 -5.00 6.23
C GLU A 253 -2.14 -4.83 5.31
N HIS A 254 -1.16 -5.73 5.37
CA HIS A 254 0.04 -5.66 4.54
C HIS A 254 -0.21 -5.77 3.03
N LEU A 255 -1.23 -6.53 2.58
CA LEU A 255 -1.50 -6.73 1.15
C LEU A 255 -2.29 -5.59 0.52
N ALA A 256 -3.27 -5.05 1.23
CA ALA A 256 -4.27 -4.16 0.62
C ALA A 256 -4.71 -2.99 1.52
N GLY A 257 -4.06 -2.80 2.67
CA GLY A 257 -4.41 -1.75 3.62
C GLY A 257 -5.76 -1.96 4.27
N LEU A 258 -6.19 -3.21 4.40
CA LEU A 258 -7.47 -3.55 5.01
C LEU A 258 -7.40 -3.25 6.52
N LEU A 259 -8.04 -2.16 6.94
CA LEU A 259 -8.10 -1.79 8.34
C LEU A 259 -9.21 -2.52 9.09
N PRO A 260 -9.04 -2.75 10.40
CA PRO A 260 -10.12 -3.18 11.27
C PRO A 260 -11.32 -2.23 11.24
N LEU A 261 -12.52 -2.80 11.17
CA LEU A 261 -13.77 -2.02 11.04
C LEU A 261 -14.05 -1.06 12.21
N HIS A 262 -13.48 -1.35 13.37
CA HIS A 262 -13.61 -0.53 14.56
C HIS A 262 -12.64 0.66 14.61
N LEU A 263 -11.67 0.77 13.71
CA LEU A 263 -10.83 1.96 13.64
C LEU A 263 -11.54 3.03 12.81
N VAL A 264 -11.79 4.18 13.43
CA VAL A 264 -12.57 5.27 12.84
C VAL A 264 -11.87 6.60 13.06
N TYR A 265 -11.83 7.46 12.04
CA TYR A 265 -11.34 8.82 12.20
C TYR A 265 -12.39 9.71 12.89
N SER A 266 -12.01 10.36 13.99
CA SER A 266 -12.83 11.32 14.71
C SER A 266 -12.44 12.75 14.32
N GLN A 267 -13.30 13.43 13.57
CA GLN A 267 -13.07 14.84 13.19
C GLN A 267 -12.93 15.76 14.41
N ALA A 268 -13.65 15.48 15.50
CA ALA A 268 -13.63 16.32 16.71
C ALA A 268 -12.29 16.25 17.46
N HIS A 269 -11.59 15.11 17.37
CA HIS A 269 -10.31 14.89 18.05
C HIS A 269 -9.12 14.98 17.07
N GLU A 270 -9.39 15.03 15.77
CA GLU A 270 -8.38 14.94 14.70
C GLU A 270 -7.49 13.69 14.81
N THR A 271 -8.02 12.61 15.37
CA THR A 271 -7.30 11.36 15.60
C THR A 271 -8.13 10.14 15.21
N ALA A 272 -7.45 9.02 14.95
CA ALA A 272 -8.10 7.72 14.92
C ALA A 272 -8.59 7.34 16.33
N VAL A 273 -9.82 6.82 16.39
CA VAL A 273 -10.50 6.39 17.61
C VAL A 273 -11.09 5.00 17.36
N GLU A 274 -11.15 4.19 18.40
CA GLU A 274 -11.73 2.85 18.35
C GLU A 274 -13.24 2.91 18.62
N ASP A 275 -14.05 2.64 17.59
CA ASP A 275 -15.49 2.39 17.69
C ASP A 275 -15.76 0.88 17.69
N TRP A 276 -15.74 0.30 18.89
CA TRP A 276 -15.90 -1.13 19.11
C TRP A 276 -17.24 -1.70 18.65
N ILE A 277 -18.24 -0.87 18.37
CA ILE A 277 -19.56 -1.30 17.84
C ILE A 277 -19.37 -2.07 16.52
N TRP A 278 -18.39 -1.68 15.72
CA TRP A 278 -18.09 -2.29 14.42
C TRP A 278 -17.08 -3.44 14.49
N SER A 279 -16.57 -3.78 15.68
CA SER A 279 -15.65 -4.89 15.90
C SER A 279 -16.38 -6.24 15.97
N VAL A 280 -17.38 -6.47 15.12
CA VAL A 280 -18.28 -7.63 15.17
C VAL A 280 -18.21 -8.49 13.92
N GLY A 281 -18.78 -9.69 13.99
CA GLY A 281 -18.89 -10.61 12.84
C GLY A 281 -17.73 -11.60 12.71
N CYS A 282 -17.94 -12.64 11.89
CA CYS A 282 -17.03 -13.78 11.76
C CYS A 282 -15.90 -13.48 10.76
N ASN A 283 -15.00 -12.54 11.08
CA ASN A 283 -13.88 -12.15 10.21
C ASN A 283 -12.60 -11.89 11.04
N PRO A 284 -11.40 -11.95 10.42
CA PRO A 284 -10.14 -11.87 11.16
C PRO A 284 -9.87 -10.50 11.81
N LEU A 285 -10.50 -9.43 11.31
CA LEU A 285 -10.35 -8.07 11.80
C LEU A 285 -11.24 -7.73 13.01
N SER A 286 -12.32 -8.50 13.23
CA SER A 286 -13.19 -8.35 14.40
C SER A 286 -12.42 -8.81 15.63
N ILE A 287 -12.38 -8.02 16.71
CA ILE A 287 -11.73 -8.46 17.95
C ILE A 287 -12.67 -9.30 18.82
N THR A 288 -13.98 -9.09 18.74
CA THR A 288 -14.97 -9.75 19.62
C THR A 288 -15.34 -11.17 19.20
N SER A 289 -15.08 -11.58 17.96
CA SER A 289 -15.36 -12.93 17.47
C SER A 289 -14.09 -13.78 17.36
N GLN A 290 -14.24 -15.09 17.13
CA GLN A 290 -13.10 -15.99 16.82
C GLN A 290 -13.05 -16.38 15.33
N GLY A 291 -13.80 -15.66 14.48
CA GLY A 291 -13.95 -15.98 13.06
C GLY A 291 -12.69 -15.76 12.24
N LEU A 292 -12.52 -16.56 11.19
CA LEU A 292 -11.42 -16.47 10.22
C LEU A 292 -11.89 -16.18 8.79
N HIS A 293 -13.20 -16.05 8.56
CA HIS A 293 -13.73 -15.95 7.21
C HIS A 293 -13.58 -14.54 6.64
N ILE A 294 -13.08 -14.46 5.40
CA ILE A 294 -13.07 -13.22 4.63
C ILE A 294 -14.44 -13.04 3.98
N SER A 295 -15.06 -11.89 4.22
CA SER A 295 -16.35 -11.57 3.59
C SER A 295 -16.14 -11.03 2.18
N GLN A 296 -17.19 -11.11 1.35
CA GLN A 296 -17.16 -10.51 0.01
C GLN A 296 -16.87 -9.00 0.08
N PHE A 297 -17.41 -8.31 1.10
CA PHE A 297 -17.11 -6.91 1.36
C PHE A 297 -15.61 -6.66 1.52
N GLN A 298 -14.90 -7.49 2.30
CA GLN A 298 -13.45 -7.37 2.47
C GLN A 298 -12.69 -7.67 1.17
N SER A 299 -13.12 -8.68 0.42
CA SER A 299 -12.55 -8.99 -0.90
C SER A 299 -12.73 -7.84 -1.89
N ASP A 300 -13.90 -7.18 -1.89
CA ASP A 300 -14.20 -6.05 -2.75
C ASP A 300 -13.38 -4.82 -2.35
N THR A 301 -13.20 -4.58 -1.03
CA THR A 301 -12.29 -3.54 -0.53
C THR A 301 -10.85 -3.79 -0.97
N ILE A 302 -10.36 -5.04 -0.91
CA ILE A 302 -9.02 -5.41 -1.40
C ILE A 302 -8.88 -5.09 -2.90
N ALA A 303 -9.85 -5.48 -3.72
CA ALA A 303 -9.83 -5.20 -5.15
C ALA A 303 -9.86 -3.68 -5.43
N ARG A 304 -10.67 -2.95 -4.68
CA ARG A 304 -10.75 -1.49 -4.78
C ARG A 304 -9.43 -0.81 -4.40
N SER A 305 -8.76 -1.27 -3.34
CA SER A 305 -7.45 -0.77 -2.94
C SER A 305 -6.46 -0.86 -4.10
N TYR A 306 -6.35 -2.02 -4.75
CA TYR A 306 -5.47 -2.17 -5.92
C TYR A 306 -5.86 -1.25 -7.08
N ILE A 307 -7.16 -1.12 -7.38
CA ILE A 307 -7.64 -0.24 -8.47
C ILE A 307 -7.29 1.22 -8.17
N LEU A 308 -7.52 1.68 -6.95
CA LEU A 308 -7.27 3.07 -6.59
C LEU A 308 -5.78 3.40 -6.59
N THR A 309 -4.95 2.54 -5.99
CA THR A 309 -3.49 2.73 -5.96
C THR A 309 -2.92 2.77 -7.38
N THR A 310 -3.28 1.82 -8.23
CA THR A 310 -2.77 1.80 -9.63
C THR A 310 -3.27 2.99 -10.46
N LEU A 311 -4.51 3.46 -10.23
CA LEU A 311 -5.00 4.68 -10.85
C LEU A 311 -4.19 5.89 -10.39
N GLU A 312 -3.97 6.06 -9.09
CA GLU A 312 -3.20 7.17 -8.53
C GLU A 312 -1.76 7.17 -9.05
N GLU A 313 -1.07 6.03 -9.01
CA GLU A 313 0.29 5.87 -9.55
C GLU A 313 0.34 6.22 -11.04
N SER A 314 -0.62 5.76 -11.83
CA SER A 314 -0.66 6.06 -13.27
C SER A 314 -0.87 7.56 -13.53
N ILE A 315 -1.70 8.25 -12.72
CA ILE A 315 -1.91 9.69 -12.80
C ILE A 315 -0.64 10.43 -12.43
N GLN A 316 0.03 10.04 -11.33
CA GLN A 316 1.30 10.63 -10.90
C GLN A 316 2.39 10.45 -11.98
N LEU A 317 2.51 9.26 -12.56
CA LEU A 317 3.46 8.97 -13.65
C LEU A 317 3.20 9.85 -14.88
N VAL A 318 1.96 9.91 -15.35
CA VAL A 318 1.59 10.73 -16.52
C VAL A 318 1.81 12.23 -16.23
N ASN A 319 1.40 12.71 -15.05
CA ASN A 319 1.61 14.11 -14.65
C ASN A 319 3.09 14.46 -14.57
N SER A 320 3.93 13.55 -14.05
CA SER A 320 5.38 13.76 -14.00
C SER A 320 5.98 13.88 -15.41
N ALA A 321 5.55 13.04 -16.36
CA ALA A 321 5.99 13.12 -17.75
C ALA A 321 5.49 14.39 -18.45
N ILE A 322 4.24 14.81 -18.20
CA ILE A 322 3.72 16.09 -18.71
C ILE A 322 4.54 17.25 -18.13
N HIS A 323 4.88 17.22 -16.85
CA HIS A 323 5.72 18.25 -16.23
C HIS A 323 7.11 18.32 -16.88
N LEU A 324 7.71 17.18 -17.25
CA LEU A 324 8.95 17.15 -18.02
C LEU A 324 8.79 17.78 -19.41
N LEU A 325 7.70 17.51 -20.12
CA LEU A 325 7.41 18.15 -21.41
C LEU A 325 7.21 19.66 -21.30
N VAL A 326 6.56 20.13 -20.23
CA VAL A 326 6.33 21.57 -19.99
C VAL A 326 7.65 22.32 -19.74
N MET A 327 8.63 21.66 -19.12
CA MET A 327 9.95 22.24 -18.88
C MET A 327 10.80 22.35 -20.15
N GLU A 328 10.56 21.50 -21.15
CA GLU A 328 11.34 21.49 -22.39
C GLU A 328 10.85 22.58 -23.35
N ARG A 329 11.73 23.53 -23.69
CA ARG A 329 11.42 24.62 -24.63
C ARG A 329 11.78 24.22 -26.06
N THR A 330 10.83 24.39 -26.98
CA THR A 330 11.08 24.16 -28.41
C THR A 330 11.73 25.39 -29.07
N SER A 331 12.81 25.15 -29.80
CA SER A 331 13.42 26.08 -30.76
C SER A 331 12.93 25.81 -32.19
N GLU A 332 13.17 26.72 -33.13
CA GLU A 332 12.75 26.59 -34.54
C GLU A 332 13.19 25.29 -35.22
N GLN A 333 14.40 24.78 -34.90
CA GLN A 333 14.94 23.54 -35.46
C GLN A 333 14.29 22.30 -34.84
N THR A 334 14.05 22.33 -33.53
CA THR A 334 13.39 21.25 -32.78
C THR A 334 11.88 21.21 -32.97
N PHE A 335 11.25 22.32 -33.39
CA PHE A 335 9.80 22.41 -33.54
C PHE A 335 9.28 21.47 -34.64
N LYS A 336 9.98 21.37 -35.77
CA LYS A 336 9.62 20.43 -36.85
C LYS A 336 9.68 18.96 -36.39
N LEU A 337 10.68 18.64 -35.57
CA LEU A 337 10.82 17.31 -35.00
C LEU A 337 9.69 17.01 -34.00
N PHE A 338 9.41 17.94 -33.10
CA PHE A 338 8.32 17.82 -32.14
C PHE A 338 6.96 17.66 -32.82
N GLN A 339 6.68 18.44 -33.88
CA GLN A 339 5.43 18.38 -34.65
C GLN A 339 5.18 16.97 -35.25
N SER A 340 6.25 16.23 -35.58
CA SER A 340 6.11 14.85 -36.05
C SER A 340 5.70 13.87 -34.95
N GLN A 341 6.10 14.13 -33.70
CA GLN A 341 5.87 13.26 -32.53
C GLN A 341 4.57 13.63 -31.76
N GLU A 342 4.09 14.87 -31.90
CA GLU A 342 2.91 15.41 -31.20
C GLU A 342 1.67 14.53 -31.35
N ARG A 343 1.38 14.08 -32.58
CA ARG A 343 0.19 13.26 -32.85
C ARG A 343 0.22 11.94 -32.09
N GLU A 344 1.40 11.31 -32.00
CA GLU A 344 1.54 10.05 -31.28
C GLU A 344 1.55 10.27 -29.76
N LEU A 345 2.15 11.37 -29.26
CA LEU A 345 2.04 11.78 -27.85
C LEU A 345 0.57 11.91 -27.42
N VAL A 346 -0.22 12.65 -28.19
CA VAL A 346 -1.65 12.86 -27.92
C VAL A 346 -2.43 11.55 -28.01
N ASN A 347 -2.12 10.68 -28.98
CA ASN A 347 -2.76 9.37 -29.08
C ASN A 347 -2.46 8.47 -27.88
N LYS A 348 -1.21 8.41 -27.43
CA LYS A 348 -0.82 7.61 -26.24
C LYS A 348 -1.47 8.18 -24.97
N TYR A 349 -1.50 9.51 -24.82
CA TYR A 349 -2.20 10.16 -23.71
C TYR A 349 -3.71 9.84 -23.73
N ASN A 350 -4.36 9.98 -24.88
CA ASN A 350 -5.78 9.67 -25.02
C ASN A 350 -6.09 8.20 -24.74
N TYR A 351 -5.17 7.29 -25.09
CA TYR A 351 -5.31 5.87 -24.75
C TYR A 351 -5.30 5.66 -23.23
N VAL A 352 -4.36 6.26 -22.50
CA VAL A 352 -4.31 6.19 -21.02
C VAL A 352 -5.59 6.78 -20.40
N VAL A 353 -6.03 7.95 -20.86
CA VAL A 353 -7.28 8.58 -20.38
C VAL A 353 -8.50 7.70 -20.68
N SER A 354 -8.53 7.03 -21.82
CA SER A 354 -9.62 6.10 -22.16
C SER A 354 -9.66 4.90 -21.21
N LEU A 355 -8.50 4.40 -20.76
CA LEU A 355 -8.39 3.34 -19.76
C LEU A 355 -8.85 3.83 -18.38
N TRP A 356 -8.47 5.03 -17.95
CA TRP A 356 -8.99 5.63 -16.71
C TRP A 356 -10.52 5.70 -16.70
N ARG A 357 -11.12 6.19 -17.80
CA ARG A 357 -12.59 6.24 -17.93
C ARG A 357 -13.21 4.85 -17.88
N ARG A 358 -12.64 3.89 -18.61
CA ARG A 358 -13.16 2.51 -18.64
C ARG A 358 -13.07 1.83 -17.28
N ILE A 359 -11.96 1.99 -16.56
CA ILE A 359 -11.79 1.44 -15.20
C ILE A 359 -12.80 2.11 -14.26
N SER A 360 -12.98 3.43 -14.34
CA SER A 360 -13.98 4.14 -13.54
C SER A 360 -15.41 3.67 -13.81
N THR A 361 -15.79 3.41 -15.07
CA THR A 361 -17.13 2.91 -15.41
C THR A 361 -17.36 1.49 -14.89
N VAL A 362 -16.40 0.59 -15.11
CA VAL A 362 -16.52 -0.81 -14.65
C VAL A 362 -16.52 -0.89 -13.11
N THR A 363 -15.73 -0.04 -12.44
CA THR A 363 -15.73 0.06 -10.98
C THR A 363 -17.04 0.63 -10.45
N GLY A 364 -17.66 1.57 -11.18
CA GLY A 364 -18.99 2.10 -10.86
C GLY A 364 -20.12 1.07 -10.98
N GLU A 365 -19.96 0.07 -11.84
CA GLU A 365 -20.84 -1.10 -11.95
C GLU A 365 -20.59 -2.17 -10.86
N LEU A 366 -19.67 -1.91 -9.91
CA LEU A 366 -19.24 -2.85 -8.85
C LEU A 366 -18.59 -4.14 -9.38
N ARG A 367 -18.10 -4.13 -10.63
CA ARG A 367 -17.44 -5.27 -11.27
C ARG A 367 -15.94 -5.23 -11.05
N TYR A 368 -15.52 -5.34 -9.79
CA TYR A 368 -14.12 -5.16 -9.39
C TYR A 368 -13.17 -6.15 -10.06
N VAL A 369 -13.55 -7.42 -10.23
CA VAL A 369 -12.71 -8.44 -10.88
C VAL A 369 -12.39 -8.07 -12.34
N ASP A 370 -13.35 -7.49 -13.06
CA ASP A 370 -13.15 -7.07 -14.45
C ASP A 370 -12.29 -5.80 -14.54
N ALA A 371 -12.47 -4.88 -13.58
CA ALA A 371 -11.64 -3.68 -13.47
C ALA A 371 -10.17 -4.04 -13.17
N VAL A 372 -9.93 -4.99 -12.26
CA VAL A 372 -8.59 -5.47 -11.90
C VAL A 372 -7.82 -6.02 -13.12
N ARG A 373 -8.50 -6.69 -14.05
CA ARG A 373 -7.89 -7.18 -15.30
C ARG A 373 -7.39 -6.07 -16.22
N LEU A 374 -7.95 -4.87 -16.13
CA LEU A 374 -7.53 -3.72 -16.94
C LEU A 374 -6.31 -3.00 -16.36
N LEU A 375 -5.94 -3.27 -15.10
CA LEU A 375 -4.85 -2.57 -14.42
C LEU A 375 -3.50 -2.81 -15.08
N TYR A 376 -3.22 -4.05 -15.53
CA TYR A 376 -2.00 -4.36 -16.27
C TYR A 376 -1.87 -3.54 -17.57
N ALA A 377 -2.97 -3.40 -18.31
CA ALA A 377 -3.00 -2.60 -19.54
C ALA A 377 -2.79 -1.11 -19.25
N LEU A 378 -3.32 -0.61 -18.12
CA LEU A 378 -3.11 0.77 -17.68
C LEU A 378 -1.66 1.03 -17.29
N GLU A 379 -1.04 0.12 -16.55
CA GLU A 379 0.36 0.21 -16.14
C GLU A 379 1.29 0.21 -17.37
N ASP A 380 1.07 -0.70 -18.33
CA ASP A 380 1.86 -0.76 -19.56
C ASP A 380 1.65 0.50 -20.42
N ALA A 381 0.41 0.98 -20.55
CA ALA A 381 0.10 2.20 -21.29
C ALA A 381 0.74 3.46 -20.67
N SER A 382 0.70 3.59 -19.34
CA SER A 382 1.29 4.73 -18.62
C SER A 382 2.82 4.72 -18.72
N LYS A 383 3.47 3.57 -18.51
CA LYS A 383 4.92 3.43 -18.73
C LYS A 383 5.30 3.67 -20.20
N GLY A 384 4.50 3.17 -21.14
CA GLY A 384 4.67 3.40 -22.57
C GLY A 384 4.61 4.89 -22.93
N PHE A 385 3.70 5.65 -22.33
CA PHE A 385 3.64 7.11 -22.47
C PHE A 385 4.89 7.79 -21.92
N VAL A 386 5.30 7.50 -20.68
CA VAL A 386 6.50 8.08 -20.05
C VAL A 386 7.76 7.78 -20.87
N ASN A 387 7.93 6.54 -21.33
CA ASN A 387 9.07 6.14 -22.14
C ASN A 387 9.11 6.91 -23.47
N TYR A 388 7.95 7.11 -24.10
CA TYR A 388 7.86 7.89 -25.33
C TYR A 388 8.15 9.38 -25.11
N VAL A 389 7.70 9.94 -23.99
CA VAL A 389 8.05 11.31 -23.57
C VAL A 389 9.57 11.45 -23.36
N ASN A 390 10.18 10.55 -22.59
CA ASN A 390 11.62 10.56 -22.36
C ASN A 390 12.41 10.39 -23.66
N ALA A 391 11.96 9.52 -24.57
CA ALA A 391 12.55 9.41 -25.89
C ALA A 391 12.43 10.73 -26.66
N THR A 392 11.26 11.37 -26.67
CA THR A 392 11.04 12.66 -27.34
C THR A 392 12.00 13.73 -26.78
N ILE A 393 12.11 13.85 -25.46
CA ILE A 393 13.03 14.79 -24.79
C ILE A 393 14.48 14.48 -25.14
N ALA A 394 14.88 13.20 -25.16
CA ALA A 394 16.23 12.81 -25.54
C ALA A 394 16.60 13.19 -26.98
N HIS A 395 15.63 13.29 -27.90
CA HIS A 395 15.87 13.80 -29.24
C HIS A 395 15.92 15.34 -29.30
N LEU A 396 15.25 16.04 -28.38
CA LEU A 396 15.20 17.50 -28.32
C LEU A 396 16.44 18.11 -27.63
N HIS A 397 16.91 17.52 -26.53
CA HIS A 397 18.04 17.99 -25.73
C HIS A 397 19.38 18.19 -26.48
N PRO A 398 19.89 17.27 -27.33
CA PRO A 398 21.19 17.45 -27.99
C PRO A 398 21.19 18.62 -28.99
N ILE A 399 20.03 18.96 -29.55
CA ILE A 399 19.87 20.09 -30.47
C ILE A 399 19.89 21.42 -29.70
N HIS A 400 19.48 21.43 -28.43
CA HIS A 400 19.54 22.60 -27.57
C HIS A 400 20.97 22.87 -27.03
N CYS A 401 21.71 21.82 -26.69
CA CYS A 401 23.07 21.94 -26.14
C CYS A 401 24.14 22.28 -27.19
N THR A 402 23.87 22.06 -28.48
CA THR A 402 24.74 22.51 -29.57
C THR A 402 24.51 23.99 -29.83
N ARG A 403 25.09 24.83 -28.96
CA ARG A 403 25.16 26.28 -29.17
C ARG A 403 25.81 26.53 -30.53
N GLN A 404 25.02 26.85 -31.55
CA GLN A 404 25.52 27.31 -32.83
C GLN A 404 26.31 28.60 -32.58
N ARG A 405 27.62 28.48 -32.38
CA ARG A 405 28.53 29.62 -32.44
C ARG A 405 28.49 30.08 -33.89
N LYS A 406 27.69 31.12 -34.16
CA LYS A 406 27.89 31.95 -35.35
C LYS A 406 29.28 32.55 -35.20
N VAL A 407 30.30 31.88 -35.73
CA VAL A 407 31.61 32.47 -35.92
C VAL A 407 31.41 33.51 -37.01
N GLN A 408 31.19 34.76 -36.62
CA GLN A 408 31.36 35.89 -37.52
C GLN A 408 32.85 35.96 -37.82
N VAL A 409 33.27 35.25 -38.87
CA VAL A 409 34.57 35.49 -39.47
C VAL A 409 34.44 36.84 -40.16
N GLU A 410 34.91 37.91 -39.51
CA GLU A 410 35.17 39.16 -40.19
C GLU A 410 36.22 38.86 -41.28
N PHE A 411 35.73 38.70 -42.51
CA PHE A 411 36.59 38.55 -43.68
C PHE A 411 37.22 39.91 -43.96
N ASP A 412 38.39 40.14 -43.36
CA ASP A 412 39.14 41.39 -43.51
C ASP A 412 39.76 41.44 -44.93
N MET A 413 39.02 42.06 -45.86
CA MET A 413 39.35 42.25 -47.28
C MET A 413 40.72 42.93 -47.51
N THR A 414 41.30 43.51 -46.46
CA THR A 414 42.60 44.20 -46.47
C THR A 414 43.80 43.25 -46.58
N THR A 415 43.63 41.95 -46.29
CA THR A 415 44.71 40.95 -46.34
C THR A 415 44.98 40.39 -47.75
N ILE A 416 43.99 40.46 -48.64
CA ILE A 416 44.09 40.00 -50.03
C ILE A 416 45.15 40.74 -50.86
N PRO A 417 45.25 42.10 -50.82
CA PRO A 417 46.31 42.80 -51.55
C PRO A 417 47.71 42.48 -51.01
N ALA A 418 47.86 42.21 -49.71
CA ALA A 418 49.16 41.83 -49.14
C ALA A 418 49.66 40.48 -49.68
N PHE A 419 48.77 39.48 -49.81
CA PHE A 419 49.12 38.19 -50.42
C PHE A 419 49.45 38.31 -51.91
N LEU A 420 48.78 39.20 -52.66
CA LEU A 420 49.10 39.47 -54.06
C LEU A 420 50.47 40.12 -54.23
N VAL A 421 50.85 41.07 -53.36
CA VAL A 421 52.18 41.70 -53.40
C VAL A 421 53.28 40.66 -53.14
N VAL A 422 53.10 39.77 -52.16
CA VAL A 422 54.06 38.70 -51.86
C VAL A 422 54.22 37.74 -53.05
N LEU A 423 53.13 37.39 -53.73
CA LEU A 423 53.16 36.56 -54.95
C LEU A 423 53.88 37.26 -56.12
N ILE A 424 53.68 38.56 -56.32
CA ILE A 424 54.36 39.35 -57.35
C ILE A 424 55.86 39.44 -57.07
N VAL A 425 56.26 39.66 -55.81
CA VAL A 425 57.68 39.69 -55.42
C VAL A 425 58.33 38.33 -55.64
N LEU A 426 57.68 37.24 -55.24
CA LEU A 426 58.16 35.88 -55.50
C LEU A 426 58.32 35.60 -57.00
N TRP A 427 57.36 36.05 -57.82
CA TRP A 427 57.44 35.89 -59.27
C TRP A 427 58.62 36.67 -59.89
N ILE A 428 58.91 37.87 -59.38
CA ILE A 428 60.06 38.67 -59.85
C ILE A 428 61.38 38.02 -59.44
N VAL A 429 61.47 37.48 -58.22
CA VAL A 429 62.70 36.84 -57.70
C VAL A 429 62.99 35.51 -58.40
N LEU A 430 61.95 34.74 -58.73
CA LEU A 430 62.09 33.44 -59.39
C LEU A 430 62.22 33.53 -60.93
N ARG A 431 62.23 34.75 -61.50
CA ARG A 431 62.35 34.92 -62.95
C ARG A 431 63.81 34.67 -63.41
N PRO A 432 64.09 33.66 -64.23
CA PRO A 432 65.46 33.30 -64.61
C PRO A 432 66.13 34.40 -65.44
N ARG A 433 67.33 34.83 -65.01
CA ARG A 433 68.14 35.83 -65.74
C ARG A 433 68.70 35.21 -67.02
N ARG A 434 68.52 35.89 -68.16
CA ARG A 434 69.01 35.46 -69.48
C ARG A 434 70.54 35.32 -69.49
N PRO A 435 71.12 34.25 -70.06
CA PRO A 435 72.56 34.11 -70.19
C PRO A 435 73.12 35.08 -71.24
N LYS A 436 74.20 35.79 -70.90
CA LYS A 436 74.98 36.61 -71.85
C LYS A 436 75.85 35.69 -72.72
N PRO A 437 75.77 35.76 -74.06
CA PRO A 437 76.73 35.06 -74.92
C PRO A 437 78.03 35.86 -75.12
N LYS A 438 79.14 35.10 -75.19
CA LYS A 438 80.54 35.54 -75.33
C LYS A 438 80.84 36.06 -76.74
N ILE A 439 81.66 37.11 -76.82
CA ILE A 439 82.27 37.62 -78.06
C ILE A 439 83.51 36.78 -78.36
N ASN A 440 83.63 36.27 -79.58
CA ASN A 440 84.91 35.87 -80.19
C ASN A 440 85.40 37.00 -81.08
#